data_AF-A0A937RZB3-F1
#
_entry.id   AF-A0A937RZB3-F1
#
_cell.length_a   1.000
_cell.length_b   1.000
_cell.length_c   1.000
_cell.angle_alpha   90.00
_cell.angle_beta   90.00
_cell.angle_gamma   90.00
#
_symmetry.space_group_name_H-M   'P 1'
#
loop_
_entity.id
_entity.type
_entity.pdbx_description
1 polymer ?
#
loop_
_entity_poly.entity_id
_entity_poly.type
_entity_poly.pdbx_seq_one_letter_code
_entity_poly.pdbx_strand_id
1 'polypeptide(L)'
;MIDQVAAAFERQDYQTAAQLLKELLKRSPQDPWVQLYVGRLQEVSGKAKAAEGIYRQLLKSQTNSKLIAQARQGLQRLGGVSQPRPQAIAQAPRQSVSANPGFMILEAVPPESRSHLGQRFATVMNLDVYTAKALLPSRGWKLYRAAAFEELQEVGQALKTAEIPVFWAATSELEAIQIFHVNHFSTLVPNPTVVCKNDVGQLGSLSFLWSEVTQRIEGILPLFSQVVELGYRDRPEWKDKVEDYAHFCDLHLPARRCILRIHDSRYNFKQGALASFEADTIRQRWNHLLTCLNQQLPQVPIGSDFTAFSETVDDFTVPLSRLKPQLFLSRAEDCYLDSAFHLYSTLAFLKSSAP
;
A
#
# COMPACT_ATOMS: atom_id res chain seq x y z
N MET A 1 -4.28 -25.60 30.89
CA MET A 1 -5.67 -25.79 30.38
C MET A 1 -5.93 -24.97 29.12
N ILE A 2 -5.50 -23.71 29.04
CA ILE A 2 -5.62 -22.93 27.78
C ILE A 2 -4.87 -23.60 26.61
N ASP A 3 -3.74 -24.25 26.87
CA ASP A 3 -2.98 -25.00 25.85
C ASP A 3 -3.73 -26.25 25.38
N GLN A 4 -4.58 -26.84 26.23
CA GLN A 4 -5.44 -27.96 25.85
C GLN A 4 -6.59 -27.51 24.96
N VAL A 5 -7.11 -26.30 25.20
CA VAL A 5 -8.07 -25.64 24.29
C VAL A 5 -7.40 -25.36 22.95
N ALA A 6 -6.18 -24.80 22.95
CA ALA A 6 -5.40 -24.56 21.74
C ALA A 6 -5.20 -25.85 20.92
N ALA A 7 -4.76 -26.93 21.58
CA ALA A 7 -4.58 -28.24 20.96
C ALA A 7 -5.91 -28.84 20.42
N ALA A 8 -7.04 -28.60 21.09
CA ALA A 8 -8.36 -29.02 20.60
C ALA A 8 -8.78 -28.24 19.35
N PHE A 9 -8.51 -26.92 19.29
CA PHE A 9 -8.72 -26.12 18.09
C PHE A 9 -7.83 -26.56 16.92
N GLU A 10 -6.55 -26.88 17.17
CA GLU A 10 -5.64 -27.42 16.15
C GLU A 10 -6.12 -28.76 15.57
N ARG A 11 -6.73 -29.60 16.41
CA ARG A 11 -7.32 -30.88 15.99
C ARG A 11 -8.73 -30.76 15.38
N GLN A 12 -9.27 -29.54 15.33
CA GLN A 12 -10.66 -29.22 14.99
C GLN A 12 -11.71 -29.95 15.84
N ASP A 13 -11.33 -30.38 17.04
CA ASP A 13 -12.23 -30.97 18.01
C ASP A 13 -12.95 -29.86 18.78
N TYR A 14 -13.88 -29.21 18.10
CA TYR A 14 -14.62 -28.07 18.64
C TYR A 14 -15.57 -28.47 19.77
N GLN A 15 -15.97 -29.74 19.86
CA GLN A 15 -16.78 -30.24 20.96
C GLN A 15 -15.98 -30.30 22.26
N THR A 16 -14.77 -30.89 22.21
CA THR A 16 -13.85 -30.90 23.36
C THR A 16 -13.38 -29.48 23.69
N ALA A 17 -13.08 -28.66 22.69
CA ALA A 17 -12.73 -27.25 22.90
C ALA A 17 -13.85 -26.49 23.64
N ALA A 18 -15.12 -26.69 23.26
CA ALA A 18 -16.27 -26.06 23.91
C ALA A 18 -16.44 -26.50 25.37
N GLN A 19 -16.22 -27.79 25.67
CA GLN A 19 -16.30 -28.32 27.04
C GLN A 19 -15.20 -27.73 27.94
N LEU A 20 -13.94 -27.77 27.48
CA LEU A 20 -12.80 -27.20 28.20
C LEU A 20 -12.96 -25.68 28.41
N LEU A 21 -13.46 -24.98 27.38
CA LEU A 21 -13.68 -23.54 27.43
C LEU A 21 -14.82 -23.16 28.39
N LYS A 22 -15.86 -23.99 28.49
CA LYS A 22 -16.95 -23.81 29.46
C LYS A 22 -16.46 -23.89 30.90
N GLU A 23 -15.52 -24.78 31.20
CA GLU A 23 -14.89 -24.85 32.52
C GLU A 23 -13.98 -23.66 32.79
N LEU A 24 -13.19 -23.25 31.80
CA LEU A 24 -12.31 -22.09 31.91
C LEU A 24 -13.10 -20.78 32.10
N LEU A 25 -14.24 -20.62 31.44
CA LEU A 25 -15.12 -19.47 31.61
C LEU A 25 -15.71 -19.38 33.02
N LYS A 26 -15.97 -20.51 33.70
CA LYS A 26 -16.42 -20.51 35.09
C LYS A 26 -15.35 -20.05 36.06
N ARG A 27 -14.08 -20.36 35.77
CA ARG A 27 -12.94 -20.05 36.65
C ARG A 27 -12.40 -18.64 36.39
N SER A 28 -12.26 -18.27 35.12
CA SER A 28 -11.60 -17.05 34.68
C SER A 28 -12.37 -16.37 33.54
N PRO A 29 -13.58 -15.84 33.80
CA PRO A 29 -14.43 -15.27 32.77
C PRO A 29 -13.83 -14.03 32.08
N GLN A 30 -12.89 -13.33 32.73
CA GLN A 30 -12.27 -12.13 32.18
C GLN A 30 -10.87 -12.36 31.58
N ASP A 31 -10.38 -13.61 31.58
CA ASP A 31 -9.06 -13.90 30.99
C ASP A 31 -9.08 -13.61 29.48
N PRO A 32 -8.22 -12.71 28.98
CA PRO A 32 -8.18 -12.32 27.58
C PRO A 32 -7.92 -13.49 26.61
N TRP A 33 -7.13 -14.49 27.03
CA TRP A 33 -6.88 -15.67 26.21
C TRP A 33 -8.08 -16.59 26.16
N VAL A 34 -8.81 -16.74 27.28
CA VAL A 34 -10.08 -17.48 27.30
C VAL A 34 -11.08 -16.80 26.36
N GLN A 35 -11.21 -15.48 26.44
CA GLN A 35 -12.08 -14.69 25.56
C GLN A 35 -11.70 -14.83 24.08
N LEU A 36 -10.40 -14.85 23.74
CA LEU A 36 -9.94 -15.08 22.37
C LEU A 36 -10.43 -16.43 21.81
N TYR A 37 -10.33 -17.49 22.61
CA TYR A 37 -10.82 -18.82 22.21
C TYR A 37 -12.35 -18.91 22.19
N VAL A 38 -13.07 -18.11 22.98
CA VAL A 38 -14.52 -17.96 22.82
C VAL A 38 -14.84 -17.34 21.48
N GLY A 39 -14.14 -16.27 21.09
CA GLY A 39 -14.27 -15.66 19.77
C GLY A 39 -14.06 -16.67 18.65
N ARG A 40 -13.00 -17.49 18.74
CA ARG A 40 -12.71 -18.55 17.76
C ARG A 40 -13.79 -19.63 17.73
N LEU A 41 -14.37 -19.98 18.88
CA LEU A 41 -15.46 -20.96 18.93
C LEU A 41 -16.72 -20.43 18.24
N GLN A 42 -17.04 -19.14 18.42
CA GLN A 42 -18.16 -18.50 17.72
C GLN A 42 -17.92 -18.41 16.21
N GLU A 43 -16.67 -18.15 15.78
CA GLU A 43 -16.24 -18.13 14.38
C GLU A 43 -16.53 -19.48 13.71
N VAL A 44 -16.00 -20.58 14.26
CA VAL A 44 -16.20 -21.93 13.68
C VAL A 44 -17.63 -22.44 13.82
N SER A 45 -18.43 -21.88 14.74
CA SER A 45 -19.85 -22.19 14.90
C SER A 45 -20.77 -21.40 13.96
N GLY A 46 -20.20 -20.63 13.02
CA GLY A 46 -20.97 -19.81 12.06
C GLY A 46 -21.61 -18.55 12.66
N LYS A 47 -21.27 -18.19 13.90
CA LYS A 47 -21.80 -17.02 14.61
C LYS A 47 -20.90 -15.81 14.44
N ALA A 48 -20.70 -15.39 13.18
CA ALA A 48 -19.74 -14.37 12.78
C ALA A 48 -19.86 -13.05 13.58
N LYS A 49 -21.08 -12.51 13.77
CA LYS A 49 -21.29 -11.27 14.53
C LYS A 49 -20.87 -11.36 16.00
N ALA A 50 -21.06 -12.53 16.63
CA ALA A 50 -20.67 -12.75 18.02
C ALA A 50 -19.15 -12.87 18.14
N ALA A 51 -18.51 -13.56 17.20
CA ALA A 51 -17.04 -13.66 17.11
C ALA A 51 -16.39 -12.29 16.90
N GLU A 52 -16.93 -11.50 15.97
CA GLU A 52 -16.48 -10.15 15.68
C GLU A 52 -16.52 -9.23 16.91
N GLY A 53 -17.63 -9.25 17.65
CA GLY A 53 -17.79 -8.46 18.88
C GLY A 53 -16.70 -8.76 19.91
N ILE A 54 -16.38 -10.04 20.10
CA ILE A 54 -15.35 -10.51 21.03
C ILE A 54 -13.96 -10.05 20.57
N TYR A 55 -13.61 -10.21 19.29
CA TYR A 55 -12.31 -9.76 18.79
C TYR A 55 -12.14 -8.25 18.88
N ARG A 56 -13.18 -7.46 18.55
CA ARG A 56 -13.16 -5.99 18.71
C ARG A 56 -12.95 -5.59 20.17
N GLN A 57 -13.56 -6.29 21.12
CA GLN A 57 -13.36 -6.03 22.55
C GLN A 57 -11.93 -6.35 23.01
N LEU A 58 -11.34 -7.43 22.51
CA LEU A 58 -9.95 -7.80 22.82
C LEU A 58 -8.97 -6.76 22.27
N LEU A 59 -9.20 -6.23 21.08
CA LEU A 59 -8.37 -5.16 20.52
C LEU A 59 -8.44 -3.85 21.29
N LYS A 60 -9.56 -3.54 21.95
CA LYS A 60 -9.73 -2.33 22.76
C LYS A 60 -9.13 -2.42 24.15
N SER A 61 -9.13 -3.62 24.74
CA SER A 61 -8.83 -3.82 26.17
C SER A 61 -7.44 -4.37 26.46
N GLN A 62 -6.72 -4.84 25.43
CA GLN A 62 -5.46 -5.58 25.61
C GLN A 62 -4.28 -4.85 24.99
N THR A 63 -3.12 -4.96 25.64
CA THR A 63 -1.82 -4.42 25.17
C THR A 63 -0.85 -5.52 24.73
N ASN A 64 -1.19 -6.79 24.95
CA ASN A 64 -0.36 -7.93 24.57
C ASN A 64 -0.34 -8.10 23.05
N SER A 65 0.83 -7.88 22.44
CA SER A 65 1.03 -7.89 20.99
C SER A 65 0.62 -9.21 20.32
N LYS A 66 0.88 -10.36 20.96
CA LYS A 66 0.53 -11.68 20.42
C LYS A 66 -0.98 -11.89 20.40
N LEU A 67 -1.67 -11.46 21.45
CA LEU A 67 -3.13 -11.55 21.55
C LEU A 67 -3.82 -10.60 20.55
N ILE A 68 -3.31 -9.37 20.43
CA ILE A 68 -3.77 -8.38 19.45
C ILE A 68 -3.63 -8.93 18.02
N ALA A 69 -2.48 -9.52 17.68
CA ALA A 69 -2.26 -10.11 16.36
C ALA A 69 -3.26 -11.24 16.07
N GLN A 70 -3.52 -12.13 17.04
CA GLN A 70 -4.48 -13.23 16.86
C GLN A 70 -5.93 -12.77 16.78
N ALA A 71 -6.31 -11.70 17.48
CA ALA A 71 -7.64 -11.10 17.37
C ALA A 71 -7.84 -10.39 16.03
N ARG A 72 -6.84 -9.68 15.51
CA ARG A 72 -6.87 -9.08 14.15
C ARG A 72 -7.02 -10.15 13.08
N GLN A 73 -6.27 -11.23 13.20
CA GLN A 73 -6.37 -12.36 12.28
C GLN A 73 -7.77 -13.01 12.30
N GLY A 74 -8.42 -13.08 13.47
CA GLY A 74 -9.81 -13.52 13.59
C GLY A 74 -10.81 -12.63 12.86
N LEU A 75 -10.63 -11.30 12.93
CA LEU A 75 -11.47 -10.36 12.17
C LEU A 75 -11.25 -10.45 10.65
N GLN A 76 -10.00 -10.71 10.22
CA GLN A 76 -9.69 -10.90 8.79
C GLN A 76 -10.39 -12.15 8.23
N ARG A 77 -10.42 -13.26 8.97
CA ARG A 77 -11.06 -14.51 8.54
C ARG A 77 -12.59 -14.43 8.41
N LEU A 78 -13.24 -13.55 9.16
CA LEU A 78 -14.70 -13.42 9.17
C LEU A 78 -15.28 -12.67 7.96
N GLY A 79 -14.45 -12.26 6.99
CA GLY A 79 -14.91 -11.62 5.75
C GLY A 79 -15.27 -10.15 5.96
N GLY A 80 -14.29 -9.26 5.83
CA GLY A 80 -14.43 -7.87 5.42
C GLY A 80 -15.61 -7.08 6.00
N VAL A 81 -15.51 -6.65 7.26
CA VAL A 81 -16.22 -5.45 7.74
C VAL A 81 -15.19 -4.48 8.29
N SER A 82 -15.05 -3.38 7.55
CA SER A 82 -14.43 -2.10 7.91
C SER A 82 -14.18 -1.95 9.41
N GLN A 83 -12.91 -1.75 9.76
CA GLN A 83 -12.45 -1.49 11.12
C GLN A 83 -13.34 -0.43 11.81
N PRO A 84 -13.67 -0.59 13.10
CA PRO A 84 -13.89 0.55 13.95
C PRO A 84 -12.51 1.14 14.26
N ARG A 85 -12.16 2.15 13.46
CA ARG A 85 -11.34 3.32 13.78
C ARG A 85 -10.72 3.31 15.19
N PRO A 86 -9.40 3.53 15.32
CA PRO A 86 -8.91 4.31 16.47
C PRO A 86 -9.70 5.62 16.48
N GLN A 87 -10.55 5.82 17.50
CA GLN A 87 -11.44 6.97 17.64
C GLN A 87 -10.73 8.31 17.89
N ALA A 88 -9.46 8.44 17.51
CA ALA A 88 -8.68 9.66 17.65
C ALA A 88 -8.42 10.41 16.32
N ILE A 89 -8.84 9.90 15.14
CA ILE A 89 -8.63 10.61 13.86
C ILE A 89 -9.92 10.76 13.02
N ALA A 90 -11.09 10.42 13.57
CA ALA A 90 -12.37 10.53 12.86
C ALA A 90 -13.43 11.28 13.68
N GLN A 91 -13.15 12.53 14.02
CA GLN A 91 -14.18 13.52 14.33
C GLN A 91 -13.92 14.78 13.49
N ALA A 92 -14.41 14.76 12.26
CA ALA A 92 -14.80 15.98 11.55
C ALA A 92 -16.24 15.75 11.05
N PRO A 93 -17.13 16.75 11.17
CA PRO A 93 -18.56 16.58 10.97
C PRO A 93 -18.89 16.14 9.55
N ARG A 94 -19.87 15.25 9.43
CA ARG A 94 -20.51 14.87 8.16
C ARG A 94 -21.24 16.08 7.57
N GLN A 95 -20.51 16.95 6.87
CA GLN A 95 -21.10 18.02 6.06
C GLN A 95 -20.13 18.42 4.94
N SER A 96 -20.18 17.69 3.83
CA SER A 96 -20.30 18.27 2.48
C SER A 96 -20.40 17.14 1.45
N VAL A 97 -21.50 17.17 0.71
CA VAL A 97 -21.67 16.37 -0.51
C VAL A 97 -20.87 17.11 -1.59
N SER A 98 -19.87 16.44 -2.20
CA SER A 98 -18.93 16.94 -3.24
C SER A 98 -17.54 17.48 -2.83
N ALA A 99 -16.95 17.04 -1.72
CA ALA A 99 -15.55 17.38 -1.45
C ALA A 99 -14.59 16.63 -2.41
N ASN A 100 -13.75 17.38 -3.14
CA ASN A 100 -12.61 16.86 -3.91
C ASN A 100 -11.69 16.08 -2.95
N PRO A 101 -11.56 14.75 -3.06
CA PRO A 101 -10.73 13.99 -2.13
C PRO A 101 -9.24 14.25 -2.39
N GLY A 102 -8.41 13.98 -1.39
CA GLY A 102 -6.96 14.03 -1.53
C GLY A 102 -6.22 13.12 -0.58
N PHE A 103 -4.90 13.12 -0.69
CA PHE A 103 -3.97 12.33 0.11
C PHE A 103 -2.91 13.24 0.72
N MET A 104 -2.58 13.02 1.98
CA MET A 104 -1.52 13.72 2.72
C MET A 104 -0.42 12.75 3.11
N ILE A 105 0.81 13.17 2.82
CA ILE A 105 2.02 12.38 2.97
C ILE A 105 2.95 13.07 3.95
N LEU A 106 3.40 12.33 4.96
CA LEU A 106 4.52 12.74 5.82
C LEU A 106 5.82 12.24 5.23
N GLU A 107 6.85 13.08 5.26
CA GLU A 107 8.19 12.72 4.82
C GLU A 107 9.07 12.34 6.01
N ALA A 108 10.09 11.55 5.73
CA ALA A 108 11.05 11.09 6.72
C ALA A 108 11.64 12.26 7.52
N VAL A 109 11.65 12.09 8.83
CA VAL A 109 12.26 13.04 9.76
C VAL A 109 13.58 12.49 10.27
N PRO A 110 14.70 13.24 10.15
CA PRO A 110 15.99 12.75 10.59
C PRO A 110 16.03 12.55 12.12
N PRO A 111 16.76 11.54 12.63
CA PRO A 111 16.77 11.16 14.04
C PRO A 111 17.03 12.32 15.01
N GLU A 112 17.97 13.21 14.67
CA GLU A 112 18.37 14.37 15.45
C GLU A 112 17.23 15.38 15.65
N SER A 113 16.31 15.49 14.69
CA SER A 113 15.19 16.43 14.74
C SER A 113 13.90 15.82 15.31
N ARG A 114 13.84 14.49 15.40
CA ARG A 114 12.63 13.72 15.74
C ARG A 114 12.03 14.09 17.08
N SER A 115 12.85 14.49 18.06
CA SER A 115 12.33 14.84 19.38
C SER A 115 11.52 16.13 19.34
N HIS A 116 12.08 17.21 18.78
CA HIS A 116 11.43 18.52 18.74
C HIS A 116 10.31 18.56 17.68
N LEU A 117 10.51 17.95 16.51
CA LEU A 117 9.45 17.82 15.51
C LEU A 117 8.30 16.93 16.01
N GLY A 118 8.58 15.90 16.80
CA GLY A 118 7.55 15.11 17.47
C GLY A 118 6.68 15.92 18.43
N GLN A 119 7.27 16.86 19.17
CA GLN A 119 6.52 17.78 20.05
C GLN A 119 5.67 18.76 19.25
N ARG A 120 6.24 19.36 18.19
CA ARG A 120 5.49 20.28 17.30
C ARG A 120 4.34 19.57 16.61
N PHE A 121 4.56 18.35 16.12
CA PHE A 121 3.53 17.50 15.52
C PHE A 121 2.43 17.18 16.53
N ALA A 122 2.79 16.85 17.78
CA ALA A 122 1.83 16.63 18.87
C ALA A 122 0.93 17.85 19.11
N THR A 123 1.50 19.06 19.12
CA THR A 123 0.76 20.31 19.30
C THR A 123 -0.21 20.57 18.14
N VAL A 124 0.26 20.48 16.89
CA VAL A 124 -0.59 20.74 15.71
C VAL A 124 -1.72 19.72 15.62
N MET A 125 -1.44 18.45 15.89
CA MET A 125 -2.41 17.37 15.76
C MET A 125 -3.24 17.11 17.03
N ASN A 126 -2.97 17.85 18.11
CA ASN A 126 -3.59 17.65 19.42
C ASN A 126 -3.47 16.19 19.92
N LEU A 127 -2.25 15.65 19.87
CA LEU A 127 -1.90 14.28 20.28
C LEU A 127 -0.95 14.31 21.48
N ASP A 128 -0.82 13.18 22.17
CA ASP A 128 0.30 13.02 23.09
C ASP A 128 1.63 12.86 22.32
N VAL A 129 2.73 13.28 22.95
CA VAL A 129 4.07 13.30 22.33
C VAL A 129 4.54 11.90 21.91
N TYR A 130 4.15 10.86 22.64
CA TYR A 130 4.57 9.49 22.32
C TYR A 130 3.90 9.01 21.02
N THR A 131 2.58 9.17 20.91
CA THR A 131 1.81 8.85 19.70
C THR A 131 2.28 9.69 18.51
N ALA A 132 2.49 11.00 18.70
CA ALA A 132 3.00 11.90 17.68
C ALA A 132 4.36 11.45 17.12
N LYS A 133 5.30 11.10 18.00
CA LYS A 133 6.61 10.58 17.61
C LYS A 133 6.53 9.23 16.88
N ALA A 134 5.57 8.37 17.22
CA ALA A 134 5.36 7.11 16.52
C ALA A 134 4.78 7.30 15.12
N LEU A 135 4.02 8.38 14.89
CA LEU A 135 3.40 8.68 13.61
C LEU A 135 4.38 9.25 12.58
N LEU A 136 5.40 10.01 13.00
CA LEU A 136 6.42 10.55 12.11
C LEU A 136 7.29 9.42 11.49
N PRO A 137 7.41 9.32 10.16
CA PRO A 137 8.26 8.31 9.55
C PRO A 137 9.74 8.61 9.79
N SER A 138 10.57 7.58 9.95
CA SER A 138 12.03 7.70 9.99
C SER A 138 12.69 7.50 8.62
N ARG A 139 11.96 6.94 7.65
CA ARG A 139 12.40 6.66 6.29
C ARG A 139 11.25 6.85 5.30
N GLY A 140 11.59 7.22 4.07
CA GLY A 140 10.65 7.32 2.95
C GLY A 140 9.43 8.20 3.22
N TRP A 141 8.37 7.90 2.48
CA TRP A 141 7.08 8.54 2.61
C TRP A 141 6.10 7.67 3.39
N LYS A 142 5.22 8.32 4.14
CA LYS A 142 4.11 7.67 4.83
C LYS A 142 2.80 8.31 4.41
N LEU A 143 1.89 7.50 3.89
CA LEU A 143 0.50 7.92 3.73
C LEU A 143 -0.10 8.15 5.12
N TYR A 144 -0.42 9.41 5.42
CA TYR A 144 -0.86 9.81 6.74
C TYR A 144 -2.37 10.03 6.82
N ARG A 145 -2.96 10.61 5.78
CA ARG A 145 -4.39 10.94 5.76
C ARG A 145 -4.96 10.88 4.35
N ALA A 146 -6.21 10.46 4.24
CA ALA A 146 -7.04 10.62 3.05
C ALA A 146 -8.37 11.25 3.49
N ALA A 147 -8.68 12.43 2.96
CA ALA A 147 -9.83 13.25 3.39
C ALA A 147 -10.24 14.24 2.28
N ALA A 148 -11.15 15.16 2.60
CA ALA A 148 -11.45 16.31 1.75
C ALA A 148 -10.20 17.17 1.55
N PHE A 149 -9.94 17.63 0.33
CA PHE A 149 -8.72 18.34 -0.01
C PHE A 149 -8.58 19.67 0.77
N GLU A 150 -9.67 20.40 1.02
CA GLU A 150 -9.61 21.63 1.82
C GLU A 150 -9.16 21.36 3.26
N GLU A 151 -9.64 20.27 3.88
CA GLU A 151 -9.20 19.84 5.21
C GLU A 151 -7.70 19.49 5.21
N LEU A 152 -7.23 18.81 4.16
CA LEU A 152 -5.83 18.46 4.02
C LEU A 152 -4.95 19.70 3.81
N GLN A 153 -5.43 20.71 3.10
CA GLN A 153 -4.74 21.99 2.93
C GLN A 153 -4.58 22.73 4.26
N GLU A 154 -5.66 22.84 5.04
CA GLU A 154 -5.63 23.52 6.34
C GLU A 154 -4.65 22.86 7.30
N VAL A 155 -4.79 21.54 7.51
CA VAL A 155 -3.90 20.76 8.38
C VAL A 155 -2.47 20.75 7.84
N GLY A 156 -2.31 20.61 6.53
CA GLY A 156 -1.02 20.58 5.88
C GLY A 156 -0.26 21.90 6.03
N GLN A 157 -0.94 23.03 5.94
CA GLN A 157 -0.34 24.34 6.15
C GLN A 157 0.07 24.57 7.61
N ALA A 158 -0.73 24.11 8.57
CA ALA A 158 -0.37 24.15 9.98
C ALA A 158 0.89 23.31 10.27
N LEU A 159 0.96 22.11 9.68
CA LEU A 159 2.13 21.22 9.78
C LEU A 159 3.38 21.82 9.13
N LYS A 160 3.27 22.42 7.93
CA LYS A 160 4.39 23.13 7.29
C LYS A 160 4.89 24.30 8.12
N THR A 161 3.98 25.09 8.71
CA THR A 161 4.33 26.20 9.62
C THR A 161 5.06 25.70 10.87
N ALA A 162 4.73 24.48 11.30
CA ALA A 162 5.42 23.76 12.35
C ALA A 162 6.68 23.00 11.88
N GLU A 163 7.20 23.30 10.67
CA GLU A 163 8.37 22.67 10.05
C GLU A 163 8.30 21.14 9.99
N ILE A 164 7.10 20.57 9.98
CA ILE A 164 6.90 19.15 9.75
C ILE A 164 6.96 18.91 8.24
N PRO A 165 7.87 18.06 7.73
CA PRO A 165 7.93 17.70 6.32
C PRO A 165 6.64 17.01 5.89
N VAL A 166 5.83 17.71 5.10
CA VAL A 166 4.51 17.25 4.66
C VAL A 166 4.18 17.82 3.29
N PHE A 167 3.48 17.03 2.49
CA PHE A 167 2.84 17.49 1.28
C PHE A 167 1.52 16.75 1.08
N TRP A 168 0.68 17.27 0.20
CA TRP A 168 -0.64 16.74 -0.07
C TRP A 168 -1.01 17.03 -1.53
N ALA A 169 -1.89 16.21 -2.09
CA ALA A 169 -2.39 16.36 -3.45
C ALA A 169 -3.87 15.98 -3.52
N ALA A 170 -4.61 16.66 -4.38
CA ALA A 170 -5.99 16.30 -4.69
C ALA A 170 -6.00 15.13 -5.67
N THR A 171 -7.00 14.26 -5.57
CA THR A 171 -7.21 13.18 -6.54
C THR A 171 -7.32 13.72 -7.96
N SER A 172 -8.01 14.84 -8.16
CA SER A 172 -8.13 15.51 -9.46
C SER A 172 -6.78 15.97 -10.04
N GLU A 173 -5.82 16.36 -9.20
CA GLU A 173 -4.48 16.72 -9.66
C GLU A 173 -3.70 15.50 -10.14
N LEU A 174 -3.84 14.37 -9.43
CA LEU A 174 -3.24 13.08 -9.80
C LEU A 174 -3.85 12.54 -11.09
N GLU A 175 -5.17 12.59 -11.23
CA GLU A 175 -5.91 12.12 -12.41
C GLU A 175 -5.64 12.97 -13.66
N ALA A 176 -5.27 14.24 -13.49
CA ALA A 176 -4.88 15.13 -14.58
C ALA A 176 -3.50 14.83 -15.16
N ILE A 177 -2.74 13.87 -14.62
CA ILE A 177 -1.45 13.42 -15.17
C ILE A 177 -1.72 12.34 -16.22
N GLN A 178 -1.22 12.54 -17.43
CA GLN A 178 -1.37 11.56 -18.50
C GLN A 178 -0.38 10.41 -18.32
N ILE A 179 -0.86 9.17 -18.26
CA ILE A 179 0.01 7.99 -18.22
C ILE A 179 -0.03 7.28 -19.56
N PHE A 180 1.14 7.08 -20.13
CA PHE A 180 1.31 6.30 -21.35
C PHE A 180 2.06 5.00 -21.03
N HIS A 181 1.41 3.88 -21.31
CA HIS A 181 2.00 2.54 -21.16
C HIS A 181 2.95 2.27 -22.32
N VAL A 182 4.24 2.19 -22.05
CA VAL A 182 5.27 1.95 -23.07
C VAL A 182 5.24 0.50 -23.50
N ASN A 183 5.00 0.26 -24.79
CA ASN A 183 5.14 -1.06 -25.38
C ASN A 183 6.60 -1.34 -25.72
N HIS A 184 7.29 -0.41 -26.40
CA HIS A 184 8.72 -0.50 -26.67
C HIS A 184 9.31 0.87 -27.06
N PHE A 185 10.62 1.03 -26.93
CA PHE A 185 11.36 2.12 -27.57
C PHE A 185 11.60 1.78 -29.03
N SER A 186 11.03 2.54 -29.96
CA SER A 186 11.36 2.44 -31.39
C SER A 186 12.79 2.91 -31.64
N THR A 187 13.18 4.03 -31.03
CA THR A 187 14.54 4.58 -31.04
C THR A 187 14.96 4.96 -29.62
N LEU A 188 16.25 4.87 -29.31
CA LEU A 188 16.85 5.33 -28.04
C LEU A 188 17.77 6.54 -28.23
N VAL A 189 18.46 6.62 -29.38
CA VAL A 189 19.50 7.62 -29.67
C VAL A 189 19.28 8.18 -31.08
N PRO A 190 19.53 9.49 -31.32
CA PRO A 190 19.88 10.50 -30.32
C PRO A 190 18.70 10.89 -29.42
N ASN A 191 17.47 10.83 -29.95
CA ASN A 191 16.25 11.15 -29.23
C ASN A 191 15.35 9.91 -29.13
N PRO A 192 14.84 9.59 -27.93
CA PRO A 192 13.97 8.45 -27.75
C PRO A 192 12.60 8.68 -28.41
N THR A 193 12.10 7.62 -29.05
CA THR A 193 10.72 7.53 -29.49
C THR A 193 10.12 6.26 -28.90
N VAL A 194 9.08 6.42 -28.08
CA VAL A 194 8.33 5.29 -27.52
C VAL A 194 7.09 5.02 -28.34
N VAL A 195 6.77 3.74 -28.53
CA VAL A 195 5.45 3.29 -28.94
C VAL A 195 4.69 2.96 -27.67
N CYS A 196 3.55 3.60 -27.44
CA CYS A 196 2.84 3.53 -26.17
C CYS A 196 1.31 3.53 -26.34
N LYS A 197 0.59 3.16 -25.29
CA LYS A 197 -0.87 3.21 -25.22
C LYS A 197 -1.34 4.21 -24.17
N ASN A 198 -2.39 4.94 -24.45
CA ASN A 198 -3.09 5.74 -23.43
C ASN A 198 -4.01 4.84 -22.57
N ASP A 199 -4.74 5.47 -21.65
CA ASP A 199 -5.66 4.83 -20.70
C ASP A 199 -6.89 4.16 -21.36
N VAL A 200 -7.27 4.60 -22.57
CA VAL A 200 -8.30 3.98 -23.42
C VAL A 200 -7.73 2.84 -24.28
N GLY A 201 -6.41 2.61 -24.22
CA GLY A 201 -5.72 1.54 -24.96
C GLY A 201 -5.37 1.91 -26.41
N GLN A 202 -5.56 3.16 -26.82
CA GLN A 202 -5.19 3.65 -28.14
C GLN A 202 -3.67 3.65 -28.29
N LEU A 203 -3.17 2.99 -29.34
CA LEU A 203 -1.76 2.95 -29.66
C LEU A 203 -1.31 4.25 -30.35
N GLY A 204 -0.15 4.76 -29.93
CA GLY A 204 0.49 5.92 -30.53
C GLY A 204 2.00 5.87 -30.37
N SER A 205 2.66 6.96 -30.76
CA SER A 205 4.09 7.15 -30.54
C SER A 205 4.37 8.54 -29.98
N LEU A 206 5.40 8.65 -29.16
CA LEU A 206 5.83 9.90 -28.53
C LEU A 206 7.35 10.01 -28.59
N SER A 207 7.84 11.05 -29.25
CA SER A 207 9.26 11.41 -29.28
C SER A 207 9.55 12.54 -28.30
N PHE A 208 10.68 12.45 -27.60
CA PHE A 208 11.12 13.41 -26.59
C PHE A 208 12.65 13.49 -26.51
N LEU A 209 13.18 14.48 -25.81
CA LEU A 209 14.59 14.59 -25.47
C LEU A 209 14.83 13.97 -24.09
N TRP A 210 15.97 13.29 -23.89
CA TRP A 210 16.32 12.77 -22.57
C TRP A 210 16.36 13.84 -21.48
N SER A 211 16.71 15.08 -21.83
CA SER A 211 16.67 16.24 -20.92
C SER A 211 15.28 16.63 -20.44
N GLU A 212 14.20 16.15 -21.07
CA GLU A 212 12.83 16.35 -20.61
C GLU A 212 12.47 15.44 -19.42
N VAL A 213 13.25 14.38 -19.19
CA VAL A 213 13.02 13.47 -18.07
C VAL A 213 13.64 14.06 -16.81
N THR A 214 12.81 14.43 -15.84
CA THR A 214 13.28 15.08 -14.61
C THR A 214 13.53 14.10 -13.47
N GLN A 215 12.89 12.93 -13.51
CA GLN A 215 13.07 11.88 -12.52
C GLN A 215 12.62 10.53 -13.09
N ARG A 216 13.10 9.46 -12.44
CA ARG A 216 12.69 8.09 -12.69
C ARG A 216 12.13 7.48 -11.42
N ILE A 217 10.99 6.79 -11.51
CA ILE A 217 10.41 6.06 -10.38
C ILE A 217 10.43 4.57 -10.68
N GLU A 218 11.03 3.80 -9.77
CA GLU A 218 11.10 2.35 -9.84
C GLU A 218 10.23 1.71 -8.75
N GLY A 219 9.52 0.66 -9.13
CA GLY A 219 8.64 -0.07 -8.22
C GLY A 219 8.64 -1.56 -8.52
N ILE A 220 8.39 -2.35 -7.47
CA ILE A 220 8.25 -3.79 -7.55
C ILE A 220 6.95 -4.16 -6.85
N LEU A 221 6.04 -4.82 -7.56
CA LEU A 221 4.73 -5.20 -7.04
C LEU A 221 4.61 -6.73 -7.02
N PRO A 222 4.15 -7.33 -5.90
CA PRO A 222 4.00 -8.78 -5.80
C PRO A 222 2.89 -9.30 -6.72
N LEU A 223 3.13 -10.40 -7.42
CA LEU A 223 2.12 -11.16 -8.15
C LEU A 223 1.74 -12.38 -7.31
N PHE A 224 0.45 -12.48 -6.97
CA PHE A 224 -0.06 -13.56 -6.12
C PHE A 224 -0.73 -14.64 -6.97
N SER A 225 -0.61 -15.88 -6.54
CA SER A 225 -1.48 -16.96 -6.96
C SER A 225 -2.13 -17.63 -5.75
N GLN A 226 -3.28 -18.24 -5.98
CA GLN A 226 -3.91 -19.15 -5.04
C GLN A 226 -3.27 -20.52 -5.22
N VAL A 227 -2.44 -20.91 -4.25
CA VAL A 227 -1.90 -22.26 -4.17
C VAL A 227 -2.72 -23.10 -3.20
N VAL A 228 -2.95 -24.36 -3.57
CA VAL A 228 -3.46 -25.37 -2.65
C VAL A 228 -2.26 -26.01 -1.99
N GLU A 229 -2.05 -25.72 -0.72
CA GLU A 229 -1.07 -26.41 0.10
C GLU A 229 -1.78 -27.46 0.95
N LEU A 230 -1.12 -28.60 1.18
CA LEU A 230 -1.58 -29.56 2.17
C LEU A 230 -1.30 -28.98 3.56
N GLY A 231 -2.37 -28.55 4.23
CA GLY A 231 -2.37 -28.15 5.61
C GLY A 231 -2.27 -29.35 6.55
N TYR A 232 -2.53 -29.12 7.83
CA TYR A 232 -2.48 -30.17 8.84
C TYR A 232 -3.46 -31.33 8.50
N ARG A 233 -2.96 -32.58 8.49
CA ARG A 233 -3.67 -33.82 8.09
C ARG A 233 -4.08 -33.89 6.61
N ASP A 234 -3.21 -33.46 5.70
CA ASP A 234 -3.41 -33.58 4.25
C ASP A 234 -4.68 -32.90 3.74
N ARG A 235 -5.14 -31.87 4.45
CA ARG A 235 -6.31 -31.10 4.03
C ARG A 235 -5.86 -29.97 3.10
N PRO A 236 -6.47 -29.82 1.91
CA PRO A 236 -6.16 -28.71 1.03
C PRO A 236 -6.55 -27.37 1.68
N GLU A 237 -5.57 -26.51 1.90
CA GLU A 237 -5.74 -25.11 2.30
C GLU A 237 -5.37 -24.19 1.13
N TRP A 238 -6.28 -23.30 0.75
CA TRP A 238 -6.01 -22.26 -0.23
C TRP A 238 -5.27 -21.12 0.45
N LYS A 239 -4.09 -20.78 -0.06
CA LYS A 239 -3.29 -19.65 0.41
C LYS A 239 -2.83 -18.81 -0.75
N ASP A 240 -2.86 -17.50 -0.55
CA ASP A 240 -2.19 -16.59 -1.47
C ASP A 240 -0.69 -16.68 -1.22
N LYS A 241 0.04 -17.04 -2.26
CA LYS A 241 1.50 -17.06 -2.28
C LYS A 241 1.99 -16.08 -3.31
N VAL A 242 3.00 -15.30 -2.95
CA VAL A 242 3.73 -14.49 -3.93
C VAL A 242 4.46 -15.45 -4.85
N GLU A 243 4.05 -15.52 -6.11
CA GLU A 243 4.69 -16.34 -7.13
C GLU A 243 5.82 -15.60 -7.81
N ASP A 244 5.60 -14.32 -8.09
CA ASP A 244 6.53 -13.51 -8.86
C ASP A 244 6.39 -12.03 -8.51
N TYR A 245 7.15 -11.17 -9.18
CA TYR A 245 7.09 -9.72 -9.03
C TYR A 245 7.01 -9.03 -10.39
N ALA A 246 6.12 -8.06 -10.49
CA ALA A 246 6.07 -7.13 -11.61
C ALA A 246 7.02 -5.96 -11.36
N HIS A 247 7.93 -5.70 -12.30
CA HIS A 247 8.84 -4.56 -12.24
C HIS A 247 8.32 -3.38 -13.06
N PHE A 248 8.35 -2.19 -12.45
CA PHE A 248 7.92 -0.94 -13.05
C PHE A 248 9.04 0.09 -13.08
N CYS A 249 9.03 0.90 -14.14
CA CYS A 249 9.90 2.05 -14.33
C CYS A 249 9.08 3.16 -14.99
N ASP A 250 8.85 4.25 -14.27
CA ASP A 250 8.15 5.43 -14.75
C ASP A 250 9.17 6.53 -15.08
N LEU A 251 9.12 7.07 -16.30
CA LEU A 251 9.87 8.26 -16.70
C LEU A 251 8.96 9.47 -16.64
N HIS A 252 9.32 10.49 -15.86
CA HIS A 252 8.47 11.65 -15.66
C HIS A 252 8.87 12.78 -16.61
N LEU A 253 7.89 13.29 -17.38
CA LEU A 253 8.05 14.44 -18.26
C LEU A 253 7.12 15.58 -17.80
N PRO A 254 7.49 16.36 -16.76
CA PRO A 254 6.65 17.43 -16.19
C PRO A 254 6.17 18.47 -17.21
N ALA A 255 7.05 18.89 -18.11
CA ALA A 255 6.72 19.90 -19.14
C ALA A 255 5.58 19.45 -20.06
N ARG A 256 5.39 18.14 -20.21
CA ARG A 256 4.30 17.53 -21.00
C ARG A 256 3.15 17.01 -20.13
N ARG A 257 3.23 17.20 -18.82
CA ARG A 257 2.27 16.70 -17.82
C ARG A 257 2.01 15.19 -17.95
N CYS A 258 3.04 14.40 -18.29
CA CYS A 258 2.87 12.97 -18.54
C CYS A 258 3.96 12.07 -17.93
N ILE A 259 3.60 10.81 -17.72
CA ILE A 259 4.45 9.74 -17.24
C ILE A 259 4.49 8.64 -18.31
N LEU A 260 5.69 8.23 -18.71
CA LEU A 260 5.90 7.05 -19.53
C LEU A 260 6.12 5.85 -18.60
N ARG A 261 5.10 5.00 -18.48
CA ARG A 261 5.11 3.83 -17.59
C ARG A 261 5.56 2.58 -18.33
N ILE A 262 6.69 2.03 -17.90
CA ILE A 262 7.28 0.81 -18.43
C ILE A 262 7.03 -0.32 -17.42
N HIS A 263 6.58 -1.47 -17.89
CA HIS A 263 6.35 -2.67 -17.10
C HIS A 263 6.98 -3.87 -17.82
N ASP A 264 7.83 -4.63 -17.11
CA ASP A 264 8.65 -5.70 -17.69
C ASP A 264 7.86 -6.70 -18.54
N SER A 265 6.72 -7.17 -18.05
CA SER A 265 5.93 -8.23 -18.67
C SER A 265 5.07 -7.73 -19.84
N ARG A 266 4.90 -6.40 -19.97
CA ARG A 266 4.18 -5.76 -21.08
C ARG A 266 5.11 -5.10 -22.10
N TYR A 267 6.37 -4.91 -21.76
CA TYR A 267 7.37 -4.37 -22.66
C TYR A 267 7.76 -5.43 -23.71
N ASN A 268 7.65 -5.07 -24.99
CA ASN A 268 8.00 -5.94 -26.10
C ASN A 268 9.50 -5.84 -26.43
N PHE A 269 10.30 -6.67 -25.76
CA PHE A 269 11.75 -6.73 -25.98
C PHE A 269 12.16 -7.28 -27.35
N LYS A 270 11.23 -7.79 -28.16
CA LYS A 270 11.52 -8.28 -29.51
C LYS A 270 11.30 -7.20 -30.59
N GLN A 271 10.98 -5.98 -30.19
CA GLN A 271 10.73 -4.87 -31.10
C GLN A 271 11.53 -3.62 -30.72
N GLY A 272 11.83 -2.81 -31.75
CA GLY A 272 12.48 -1.51 -31.59
C GLY A 272 13.96 -1.59 -31.22
N ALA A 273 14.44 -0.55 -30.55
CA ALA A 273 15.85 -0.27 -30.32
C ALA A 273 16.59 -1.32 -29.47
N LEU A 274 15.86 -2.16 -28.73
CA LEU A 274 16.42 -3.21 -27.88
C LEU A 274 16.21 -4.63 -28.42
N ALA A 275 15.63 -4.78 -29.62
CA ALA A 275 15.28 -6.08 -30.19
C ALA A 275 16.47 -7.01 -30.42
N SER A 276 17.65 -6.44 -30.71
CA SER A 276 18.87 -7.19 -30.98
C SER A 276 19.60 -7.68 -29.73
N PHE A 277 19.18 -7.29 -28.53
CA PHE A 277 19.78 -7.79 -27.30
C PHE A 277 19.31 -9.22 -27.04
N GLU A 278 20.21 -10.19 -27.21
CA GLU A 278 19.92 -11.59 -26.94
C GLU A 278 20.08 -11.92 -25.45
N ALA A 279 19.03 -12.49 -24.87
CA ALA A 279 18.97 -12.91 -23.49
C ALA A 279 17.86 -13.95 -23.29
N ASP A 280 18.10 -14.88 -22.37
CA ASP A 280 17.25 -16.05 -22.13
C ASP A 280 16.02 -15.73 -21.28
N THR A 281 16.07 -14.64 -20.51
CA THR A 281 15.02 -14.29 -19.54
C THR A 281 14.53 -12.84 -19.69
N ILE A 282 13.26 -12.60 -19.35
CA ILE A 282 12.67 -11.25 -19.25
C ILE A 282 13.50 -10.40 -18.27
N ARG A 283 13.95 -10.99 -17.16
CA ARG A 283 14.76 -10.32 -16.14
C ARG A 283 16.07 -9.74 -16.70
N GLN A 284 16.80 -10.51 -17.51
CA GLN A 284 18.02 -10.03 -18.16
C GLN A 284 17.73 -8.89 -19.15
N ARG A 285 16.66 -9.01 -19.93
CA ARG A 285 16.23 -7.97 -20.89
C ARG A 285 15.79 -6.69 -20.19
N TRP A 286 15.08 -6.81 -19.07
CA TRP A 286 14.71 -5.70 -18.20
C TRP A 286 15.94 -5.00 -17.61
N ASN A 287 16.89 -5.76 -17.07
CA ASN A 287 18.14 -5.19 -16.54
C ASN A 287 18.94 -4.47 -17.64
N HIS A 288 18.94 -5.00 -18.87
CA HIS A 288 19.57 -4.33 -20.00
C HIS A 288 18.87 -3.00 -20.34
N LEU A 289 17.53 -2.97 -20.39
CA LEU A 289 16.77 -1.73 -20.55
C LEU A 289 17.13 -0.70 -19.45
N LEU A 290 17.13 -1.09 -18.18
CA LEU A 290 17.51 -0.20 -17.08
C LEU A 290 18.96 0.30 -17.22
N THR A 291 19.88 -0.54 -17.70
CA THR A 291 21.26 -0.16 -17.99
C THR A 291 21.33 0.90 -19.09
N CYS A 292 20.59 0.72 -20.18
CA CYS A 292 20.48 1.74 -21.23
C CYS A 292 19.89 3.05 -20.70
N LEU A 293 18.84 2.99 -19.88
CA LEU A 293 18.25 4.18 -19.27
C LEU A 293 19.24 4.89 -18.33
N ASN A 294 20.02 4.15 -17.53
CA ASN A 294 21.07 4.72 -16.68
C ASN A 294 22.16 5.44 -17.49
N GLN A 295 22.51 4.91 -18.67
CA GLN A 295 23.49 5.56 -19.54
C GLN A 295 22.96 6.85 -20.16
N GLN A 296 21.67 6.89 -20.51
CA GLN A 296 21.04 8.09 -21.10
C GLN A 296 20.66 9.14 -20.04
N LEU A 297 20.43 8.73 -18.79
CA LEU A 297 19.94 9.57 -17.71
C LEU A 297 20.82 9.49 -16.45
N PRO A 298 22.15 9.72 -16.54
CA PRO A 298 23.07 9.47 -15.42
C PRO A 298 22.89 10.42 -14.23
N GLN A 299 22.32 11.61 -14.45
CA GLN A 299 22.13 12.64 -13.42
C GLN A 299 20.68 12.74 -12.93
N VAL A 300 19.78 11.94 -13.49
CA VAL A 300 18.36 12.00 -13.14
C VAL A 300 18.13 11.22 -11.84
N PRO A 301 17.45 11.81 -10.83
CA PRO A 301 17.17 11.14 -9.58
C PRO A 301 16.26 9.92 -9.80
N ILE A 302 16.55 8.86 -9.05
CA ILE A 302 15.77 7.62 -9.06
C ILE A 302 15.06 7.49 -7.71
N GLY A 303 13.74 7.52 -7.73
CA GLY A 303 12.90 7.18 -6.57
C GLY A 303 12.57 5.69 -6.56
N SER A 304 12.96 4.98 -5.51
CA SER A 304 12.75 3.53 -5.39
C SER A 304 12.16 3.10 -4.03
N ASP A 305 11.58 4.06 -3.28
CA ASP A 305 11.09 3.84 -1.92
C ASP A 305 9.66 3.28 -1.86
N PHE A 306 9.12 2.78 -2.99
CA PHE A 306 7.76 2.27 -3.05
C PHE A 306 7.52 1.14 -2.04
N THR A 307 8.47 0.23 -1.83
CA THR A 307 8.31 -0.85 -0.84
C THR A 307 8.06 -0.28 0.55
N ALA A 308 8.86 0.69 0.99
CA ALA A 308 8.66 1.34 2.29
C ALA A 308 7.33 2.12 2.34
N PHE A 309 6.95 2.77 1.25
CA PHE A 309 5.67 3.46 1.15
C PHE A 309 4.48 2.48 1.26
N SER A 310 4.54 1.33 0.59
CA SER A 310 3.47 0.32 0.58
C SER A 310 3.16 -0.25 1.97
N GLU A 311 4.13 -0.30 2.87
CA GLU A 311 3.92 -0.71 4.27
C GLU A 311 3.01 0.27 5.05
N THR A 312 2.79 1.47 4.51
CA THR A 312 2.03 2.54 5.19
C THR A 312 0.58 2.65 4.74
N VAL A 313 0.17 1.90 3.70
CA VAL A 313 -1.10 2.13 3.02
C VAL A 313 -2.20 1.13 3.39
N ASP A 314 -1.92 0.13 4.22
CA ASP A 314 -2.87 -0.93 4.60
C ASP A 314 -4.16 -0.39 5.24
N ASP A 315 -4.05 0.69 6.03
CA ASP A 315 -5.21 1.34 6.64
C ASP A 315 -5.99 2.25 5.65
N PHE A 316 -5.52 2.38 4.40
CA PHE A 316 -6.05 3.25 3.36
C PHE A 316 -6.58 2.50 2.13
N THR A 317 -6.88 1.21 2.25
CA THR A 317 -7.43 0.39 1.15
C THR A 317 -8.70 0.98 0.51
N VAL A 318 -9.63 1.52 1.31
CA VAL A 318 -10.88 2.12 0.81
C VAL A 318 -10.67 3.41 0.01
N PRO A 319 -9.91 4.42 0.48
CA PRO A 319 -9.62 5.58 -0.35
C PRO A 319 -8.74 5.22 -1.56
N LEU A 320 -7.82 4.26 -1.43
CA LEU A 320 -7.01 3.79 -2.55
C LEU A 320 -7.83 3.09 -3.64
N SER A 321 -8.84 2.31 -3.28
CA SER A 321 -9.68 1.61 -4.28
C SER A 321 -10.49 2.55 -5.17
N ARG A 322 -10.59 3.83 -4.79
CA ARG A 322 -11.21 4.90 -5.60
C ARG A 322 -10.25 5.50 -6.60
N LEU A 323 -8.94 5.33 -6.43
CA LEU A 323 -7.94 5.72 -7.41
C LEU A 323 -7.83 4.65 -8.48
N LYS A 324 -8.04 5.04 -9.74
CA LYS A 324 -7.78 4.17 -10.88
C LYS A 324 -6.27 3.97 -11.00
N PRO A 325 -5.73 2.75 -10.83
CA PRO A 325 -4.29 2.55 -10.72
C PRO A 325 -3.53 2.74 -12.05
N GLN A 326 -4.25 2.85 -13.18
CA GLN A 326 -3.67 3.01 -14.52
C GLN A 326 -2.44 2.11 -14.72
N LEU A 327 -2.64 0.82 -14.45
CA LEU A 327 -1.69 -0.27 -14.64
C LEU A 327 -2.47 -1.55 -14.94
N PHE A 328 -1.86 -2.43 -15.72
CA PHE A 328 -2.50 -3.63 -16.24
C PHE A 328 -1.70 -4.87 -15.84
N LEU A 329 -1.93 -5.33 -14.61
CA LEU A 329 -1.43 -6.60 -14.10
C LEU A 329 -2.53 -7.65 -14.21
N SER A 330 -2.17 -8.83 -14.74
CA SER A 330 -3.10 -9.95 -14.80
C SER A 330 -3.14 -10.63 -13.44
N ARG A 331 -4.17 -10.35 -12.64
CA ARG A 331 -4.41 -10.96 -11.33
C ARG A 331 -5.84 -11.46 -11.21
N ALA A 332 -6.07 -12.43 -10.32
CA ALA A 332 -7.41 -12.96 -10.06
C ALA A 332 -8.32 -11.95 -9.35
N GLU A 333 -7.74 -11.06 -8.52
CA GLU A 333 -8.45 -10.06 -7.73
C GLU A 333 -7.74 -8.70 -7.80
N ASP A 334 -8.52 -7.63 -7.56
CA ASP A 334 -8.02 -6.26 -7.45
C ASP A 334 -7.07 -6.14 -6.26
N CYS A 335 -5.93 -5.48 -6.45
CA CYS A 335 -4.94 -5.29 -5.41
C CYS A 335 -4.73 -3.80 -5.12
N TYR A 336 -4.92 -3.39 -3.87
CA TYR A 336 -4.72 -1.99 -3.46
C TYR A 336 -3.29 -1.49 -3.67
N LEU A 337 -2.30 -2.38 -3.75
CA LEU A 337 -0.91 -2.04 -4.05
C LEU A 337 -0.75 -1.44 -5.45
N ASP A 338 -1.67 -1.74 -6.36
CA ASP A 338 -1.70 -1.14 -7.69
C ASP A 338 -2.03 0.34 -7.59
N SER A 339 -3.09 0.68 -6.87
CA SER A 339 -3.49 2.07 -6.61
C SER A 339 -2.44 2.79 -5.76
N ALA A 340 -1.78 2.07 -4.84
CA ALA A 340 -0.69 2.63 -4.04
C ALA A 340 0.53 2.99 -4.91
N PHE A 341 0.92 2.15 -5.88
CA PHE A 341 2.03 2.46 -6.78
C PHE A 341 1.70 3.64 -7.70
N HIS A 342 0.47 3.66 -8.22
CA HIS A 342 -0.03 4.79 -8.99
C HIS A 342 0.04 6.09 -8.17
N LEU A 343 -0.47 6.05 -6.94
CA LEU A 343 -0.41 7.18 -6.01
C LEU A 343 1.04 7.61 -5.75
N TYR A 344 1.94 6.68 -5.42
CA TYR A 344 3.35 6.97 -5.14
C TYR A 344 4.04 7.68 -6.31
N SER A 345 3.90 7.14 -7.53
CA SER A 345 4.52 7.70 -8.72
C SER A 345 3.94 9.07 -9.10
N THR A 346 2.62 9.23 -9.07
CA THR A 346 1.97 10.51 -9.38
C THR A 346 2.23 11.59 -8.33
N LEU A 347 2.36 11.22 -7.05
CA LEU A 347 2.81 12.14 -6.00
C LEU A 347 4.25 12.62 -6.24
N ALA A 348 5.15 11.71 -6.61
CA ALA A 348 6.51 12.08 -6.98
C ALA A 348 6.53 13.02 -8.18
N PHE A 349 5.71 12.75 -9.18
CA PHE A 349 5.52 13.64 -10.33
C PHE A 349 5.15 15.06 -9.91
N LEU A 350 4.08 15.21 -9.12
CA LEU A 350 3.62 16.52 -8.64
C LEU A 350 4.68 17.23 -7.78
N LYS A 351 5.35 16.51 -6.88
CA LYS A 351 6.38 17.08 -6.00
C LYS A 351 7.56 17.66 -6.79
N SER A 352 7.98 16.99 -7.87
CA SER A 352 9.05 17.49 -8.75
C SER A 352 8.62 18.62 -9.69
N SER A 353 7.32 18.79 -9.89
CA SER A 353 6.75 19.78 -10.81
C SER A 353 6.38 21.09 -10.12
N ALA A 354 6.46 21.13 -8.78
CA ALA A 354 6.26 22.35 -8.02
C ALA A 354 7.42 23.33 -8.30
N PRO A 355 7.12 24.60 -8.64
CA PRO A 355 8.13 25.60 -9.00
C PRO A 355 9.06 25.97 -7.86
#